data_AF-A0A2S9G174-F1
#
_entry.id   AF-A0A2S9G174-F1
#
_cell.length_a   1.000
_cell.length_b   1.000
_cell.length_c   1.000
_cell.angle_alpha   90.00
_cell.angle_beta   90.00
_cell.angle_gamma   90.00
#
_symmetry.space_group_name_H-M   'P 1'
#
loop_
_entity.id
_entity.type
_entity.pdbx_description
1 polymer ?
#
loop_
_entity_poly.entity_id
_entity_poly.type
_entity_poly.pdbx_seq_one_letter_code
_entity_poly.pdbx_strand_id
1 'polypeptide(L)'
;EFQSRRPFHPLRLHAAADLLLDGVVRTKGRLWLASRPERAMWVESAGGGLRVTQAGKWLAAMTSREVAYVGPERRAMADLIWEHR
;
A
#
# COMPACT_ATOMS: atom_id res chain seq x y z
N GLU A 1 2.69 14.23 3.10
CA GLU A 1 2.27 12.83 2.89
C GLU A 1 3.28 11.89 3.52
N PHE A 2 2.85 10.75 4.07
CA PHE A 2 3.77 9.76 4.64
C PHE A 2 4.13 8.70 3.59
N GLN A 3 5.42 8.38 3.46
CA GLN A 3 5.93 7.32 2.59
C GLN A 3 6.97 6.49 3.36
N SER A 4 6.95 5.17 3.17
CA SER A 4 7.92 4.25 3.80
C SER A 4 8.32 3.16 2.82
N ARG A 5 9.63 2.90 2.75
CA ARG A 5 10.21 1.75 2.03
C ARG A 5 10.29 0.48 2.88
N ARG A 6 9.70 0.48 4.08
CA ARG A 6 9.62 -0.70 4.96
C ARG A 6 8.16 -1.07 5.21
N PRO A 7 7.84 -2.36 5.26
CA PRO A 7 6.49 -2.80 5.55
C PRO A 7 6.10 -2.48 6.99
N PHE A 8 4.81 -2.26 7.22
CA PHE A 8 4.25 -2.17 8.55
C PHE A 8 4.14 -3.55 9.20
N HIS A 9 4.50 -3.63 10.48
CA HIS A 9 4.18 -4.79 11.30
C HIS A 9 2.67 -4.79 11.61
N PRO A 10 1.91 -5.84 11.25
CA PRO A 10 0.44 -5.82 11.32
C PRO A 10 -0.11 -5.47 12.70
N LEU A 11 0.43 -6.09 13.76
CA LEU A 11 -0.06 -5.84 15.13
C LEU A 11 0.34 -4.46 15.66
N ARG A 12 1.48 -3.90 15.23
CA ARG A 12 1.89 -2.56 15.67
C ARG A 12 1.07 -1.49 14.99
N LEU A 13 0.72 -1.70 13.72
CA LEU A 13 -0.20 -0.84 12.99
C LEU A 13 -1.59 -0.86 13.62
N HIS A 14 -2.10 -2.04 13.96
CA HIS A 14 -3.41 -2.17 14.62
C HIS A 14 -3.43 -1.47 15.98
N ALA A 15 -2.43 -1.70 16.82
CA ALA A 15 -2.34 -1.06 18.14
C ALA A 15 -2.19 0.47 18.07
N ALA A 16 -1.61 1.00 16.98
CA ALA A 16 -1.45 2.43 16.78
C ALA A 16 -2.61 3.09 16.01
N ALA A 17 -3.57 2.32 15.49
CA ALA A 17 -4.57 2.83 14.55
C ALA A 17 -5.42 3.95 15.14
N ASP A 18 -5.93 3.77 16.35
CA ASP A 18 -6.78 4.77 17.02
C ASP A 18 -6.01 6.06 17.29
N LEU A 19 -4.77 5.96 17.78
CA LEU A 19 -3.90 7.10 18.00
C LEU A 19 -3.55 7.84 16.70
N LEU A 20 -3.28 7.11 15.62
CA LEU A 20 -2.94 7.70 14.33
C LEU A 20 -4.13 8.38 13.65
N LEU A 21 -5.35 7.98 14.00
CA LEU A 21 -6.58 8.49 13.41
C LEU A 21 -7.32 9.48 14.33
N ASP A 22 -6.80 9.73 15.53
CA ASP A 22 -7.35 10.76 16.42
C ASP A 22 -7.27 12.15 15.77
N GLY A 23 -8.38 12.88 15.78
CA GLY A 23 -8.54 14.16 15.08
C GLY A 23 -8.47 14.09 13.54
N VAL A 24 -8.27 12.92 12.93
CA VAL A 24 -8.18 12.77 11.47
C VAL A 24 -9.56 12.70 10.84
N VAL A 25 -9.89 13.71 10.04
CA VAL A 25 -11.18 13.76 9.32
C VAL A 25 -11.27 12.68 8.25
N ARG A 26 -10.18 12.46 7.49
CA ARG A 26 -10.11 11.47 6.40
C ARG A 26 -8.67 11.08 6.10
N THR A 27 -8.43 9.78 5.88
CA THR A 27 -7.19 9.25 5.29
C THR A 27 -7.50 8.43 4.06
N LYS A 28 -6.57 8.40 3.10
CA LYS A 28 -6.62 7.51 1.94
C LYS A 28 -5.20 7.21 1.49
N GLY A 29 -4.89 5.95 1.19
CA GLY A 29 -3.55 5.61 0.73
C GLY A 29 -3.34 4.14 0.44
N ARG A 30 -2.10 3.81 0.09
CA ARG A 30 -1.63 2.43 -0.04
C ARG A 30 -0.77 2.06 1.14
N LEU A 31 -0.84 0.81 1.55
CA LEU A 31 -0.11 0.28 2.68
C LEU A 31 0.58 -1.04 2.30
N TRP A 32 1.81 -1.22 2.80
CA TRP A 32 2.55 -2.45 2.69
C TRP A 32 2.58 -3.16 4.05
N LEU A 33 2.00 -4.36 4.12
CA LEU A 33 2.01 -5.20 5.33
C LEU A 33 3.10 -6.25 5.25
N ALA A 34 3.85 -6.44 6.34
CA ALA A 34 4.89 -7.46 6.41
C ALA A 34 4.32 -8.88 6.24
N SER A 35 3.08 -9.12 6.68
CA SER A 35 2.38 -10.40 6.52
C SER A 35 1.84 -10.65 5.10
N ARG A 36 1.88 -9.65 4.23
CA ARG A 36 1.39 -9.74 2.84
C ARG A 36 2.39 -9.08 1.89
N PRO A 37 3.63 -9.61 1.78
CA PRO A 37 4.74 -8.93 1.12
C PRO A 37 4.49 -8.65 -0.36
N GLU A 38 3.74 -9.52 -1.05
CA GLU A 38 3.44 -9.40 -2.48
C GLU A 38 2.23 -8.51 -2.79
N ARG A 39 1.47 -8.08 -1.78
CA ARG A 39 0.17 -7.40 -1.98
C ARG A 39 0.25 -5.95 -1.52
N ALA A 40 -0.24 -5.07 -2.37
CA ALA A 40 -0.60 -3.72 -1.97
C ALA A 40 -1.93 -3.76 -1.25
N MET A 41 -2.02 -3.07 -0.11
CA MET A 41 -3.27 -2.84 0.61
C MET A 41 -3.74 -1.41 0.32
N TRP A 42 -5.04 -1.21 0.27
CA TRP A 42 -5.68 0.09 0.27
C TRP A 42 -6.17 0.40 1.68
N VAL A 43 -5.96 1.63 2.14
CA VAL A 43 -6.49 2.12 3.40
C VAL A 43 -7.31 3.37 3.15
N GLU A 44 -8.47 3.44 3.77
CA GLU A 44 -9.31 4.63 3.79
C GLU A 44 -9.96 4.79 5.17
N SER A 45 -10.01 6.02 5.67
CA SER A 45 -10.77 6.37 6.87
C SER A 45 -11.62 7.61 6.62
N ALA A 46 -12.75 7.69 7.32
CA ALA A 46 -13.61 8.87 7.38
C ALA A 46 -14.40 8.82 8.70
N GLY A 47 -14.29 9.88 9.51
CA GLY A 47 -14.80 9.86 10.88
C GLY A 47 -14.23 8.67 11.67
N GLY A 48 -15.06 7.97 12.44
CA GLY A 48 -14.65 6.78 13.21
C GLY A 48 -14.48 5.49 12.39
N GLY A 49 -14.68 5.53 11.07
CA GLY A 49 -14.56 4.36 10.21
C GLY A 49 -13.16 4.19 9.63
N LEU A 50 -12.59 2.99 9.71
CA LEU A 50 -11.38 2.58 9.01
C LEU A 50 -11.65 1.32 8.17
N ARG A 51 -11.25 1.36 6.91
CA ARG A 51 -11.29 0.20 6.02
C ARG A 51 -9.92 -0.07 5.43
N VAL A 52 -9.53 -1.35 5.46
CA VAL A 52 -8.34 -1.85 4.78
C VAL A 52 -8.75 -2.97 3.82
N THR A 53 -8.45 -2.82 2.53
CA THR A 53 -8.76 -3.82 1.49
C THR A 53 -7.53 -4.16 0.67
N GLN A 54 -7.57 -5.24 -0.12
CA GLN A 54 -6.50 -5.53 -1.06
C GLN A 54 -6.61 -4.63 -2.30
N ALA A 55 -5.49 -4.06 -2.72
CA ALA A 55 -5.37 -3.21 -3.91
C ALA A 55 -4.71 -3.92 -5.11
N GLY A 56 -4.35 -5.19 -4.96
CA GLY A 56 -3.70 -6.00 -5.99
C GLY A 56 -2.28 -6.43 -5.61
N LYS A 57 -1.61 -7.09 -6.55
CA LYS A 57 -0.20 -7.51 -6.40
C LYS A 57 0.73 -6.33 -6.72
N TRP A 58 1.87 -6.22 -6.04
CA TRP A 58 2.93 -5.29 -6.43
C TRP A 58 3.51 -5.69 -7.78
N LEU A 59 3.83 -4.73 -8.66
CA LEU A 59 4.48 -5.02 -9.93
C LEU A 59 5.79 -5.79 -9.73
N ALA A 60 6.57 -5.42 -8.71
CA ALA A 60 7.82 -6.10 -8.34
C ALA A 60 7.62 -7.55 -7.86
N ALA A 61 6.40 -7.95 -7.49
CA ALA A 61 6.08 -9.32 -7.10
C ALA A 61 5.38 -10.11 -8.23
N MET A 62 5.09 -9.48 -9.38
CA MET A 62 4.44 -10.15 -10.50
C MET A 62 5.42 -11.03 -11.28
N THR A 63 4.94 -12.19 -11.72
CA THR A 63 5.61 -13.04 -12.70
C THR A 63 5.59 -12.40 -14.09
N SER A 64 6.47 -12.81 -14.99
CA SER A 64 6.48 -12.30 -16.38
C SER A 64 5.13 -12.48 -17.09
N ARG A 65 4.41 -13.56 -16.77
CA ARG A 65 3.05 -13.81 -17.29
C ARG A 65 2.04 -12.80 -16.74
N GLU A 66 2.10 -12.48 -15.45
CA GLU A 66 1.22 -11.45 -14.85
C GLU A 66 1.55 -10.05 -15.42
N VAL A 67 2.84 -9.73 -15.56
CA VAL A 67 3.30 -8.44 -16.12
C VAL A 67 2.86 -8.24 -17.57
N ALA A 68 2.72 -9.31 -18.36
CA ALA A 68 2.27 -9.23 -19.75
C ALA A 68 0.85 -8.63 -19.91
N TYR A 69 0.03 -8.68 -18.86
CA TYR A 69 -1.32 -8.10 -18.85
C TYR A 69 -1.37 -6.70 -18.22
N VAL A 70 -0.23 -6.13 -17.82
CA VAL A 70 -0.17 -4.77 -17.23
C VAL A 70 -0.04 -3.73 -18.34
N GLY A 71 -0.92 -2.72 -18.29
CA GLY A 71 -0.89 -1.58 -19.20
C GLY A 71 0.50 -0.93 -19.28
N PRO A 72 0.97 -0.57 -20.49
CA PRO A 72 2.31 -0.02 -20.69
C PRO A 72 2.54 1.28 -19.90
N GLU A 73 1.52 2.11 -19.75
CA GLU A 73 1.58 3.37 -18.99
C GLU A 73 1.85 3.13 -17.50
N ARG A 74 1.25 2.10 -16.91
CA ARG A 74 1.47 1.74 -15.51
C ARG A 74 2.87 1.21 -15.26
N ARG A 75 3.43 0.46 -16.22
CA ARG A 75 4.81 -0.03 -16.17
C ARG A 75 5.80 1.13 -16.30
N ALA A 76 5.63 1.96 -17.32
CA ALA A 76 6.48 3.13 -17.54
C ALA A 76 6.49 4.07 -16.33
N MET A 77 5.32 4.35 -15.72
CA MET A 77 5.24 5.18 -14.51
C MET A 77 5.98 4.55 -13.33
N ALA A 78 5.87 3.23 -13.15
CA ALA A 78 6.59 2.54 -12.08
C ALA A 78 8.11 2.60 -12.30
N ASP A 79 8.58 2.36 -13.53
CA ASP A 79 10.00 2.40 -13.88
C ASP A 79 10.61 3.79 -13.66
N LEU A 80 9.86 4.86 -13.95
CA LEU A 80 10.30 6.24 -13.73
C LEU A 80 10.49 6.59 -12.24
N ILE A 81 9.70 6.00 -11.36
CA ILE A 81 9.71 6.29 -9.91
C ILE A 81 10.58 5.27 -9.14
N TRP A 82 10.94 4.14 -9.77
CA TRP A 82 11.65 3.07 -9.10
C TRP A 82 13.13 3.38 -8.88
N GLU A 83 13.53 3.52 -7.62
CA GLU A 83 14.94 3.66 -7.25
C GLU A 83 15.60 2.28 -7.17
N HIS A 84 16.66 2.11 -7.97
CA HIS A 84 17.54 0.94 -7.94
C HIS A 84 18.67 1.23 -6.95
N ARG A 85 18.45 0.99 -5.66
CA ARG A 85 19.48 1.20 -4.64
C ARG A 85 19.56 0.05 -3.67
#